data_AF-A0A4U3FN67-F1
#
_entry.id   AF-A0A4U3FN67-F1
#
_cell.length_a   1.000
_cell.length_b   1.000
_cell.length_c   1.000
_cell.angle_alpha   90.00
_cell.angle_beta   90.00
_cell.angle_gamma   90.00
#
_symmetry.space_group_name_H-M   'P 1'
#
loop_
_entity.id
_entity.type
_entity.pdbx_description
1 polymer ?
#
loop_
_entity_poly.entity_id
_entity_poly.type
_entity_poly.pdbx_seq_one_letter_code
_entity_poly.pdbx_strand_id
1 'polypeptide(L)' 'MIDREAIEITLLQIARQNGEPLDRRTLYTIRTGVAQALQAKERHQQRMSSPDYQWKKRVPLRNS' A
#
# COMPACT_ATOMS: atom_id res chain seq x y z
N MET A 1 8.52 2.57 8.93
CA MET A 1 7.94 2.54 7.56
C MET A 1 8.89 3.34 6.68
N ILE A 2 9.25 2.88 5.49
CA ILE A 2 10.08 3.70 4.59
C ILE A 2 9.28 4.97 4.28
N ASP A 3 9.92 6.13 4.39
CA ASP A 3 9.27 7.40 4.15
C ASP A 3 8.85 7.52 2.68
N ARG A 4 7.58 7.85 2.47
CA ARG A 4 6.98 7.98 1.14
C ARG A 4 7.69 9.09 0.35
N GLU A 5 8.00 10.20 1.01
CA GLU A 5 8.63 11.35 0.37
C GLU A 5 10.04 11.00 -0.13
N ALA A 6 10.83 10.30 0.68
CA ALA A 6 12.14 9.79 0.28
C ALA A 6 12.07 8.87 -0.96
N ILE A 7 11.06 8.00 -1.07
CA ILE A 7 10.87 7.13 -2.24
C ILE A 7 10.52 7.96 -3.48
N GLU A 8 9.58 8.90 -3.35
CA GLU A 8 9.16 9.75 -4.47
C GLU A 8 10.34 10.59 -5.00
N ILE A 9 11.12 11.22 -4.11
CA ILE A 9 12.32 11.99 -4.48
C ILE A 9 13.34 11.11 -5.21
N THR A 10 13.59 9.90 -4.69
CA THR A 10 14.54 8.96 -5.31
C THR A 10 14.09 8.57 -6.72
N LEU A 11 12.81 8.26 -6.91
CA LEU A 11 12.25 7.90 -8.23
C LEU A 11 12.30 9.08 -9.21
N LEU A 12 12.06 10.31 -8.74
CA LEU A 12 12.21 11.51 -9.56
C LEU A 12 13.66 11.74 -9.99
N GLN A 13 14.62 11.46 -9.10
CA GLN A 13 16.03 11.57 -9.41
C GLN A 13 16.48 10.54 -10.43
N ILE A 14 15.96 9.30 -10.34
CA ILE A 14 16.16 8.26 -11.36
C ILE A 14 15.56 8.68 -12.71
N ALA A 15 14.31 9.17 -12.73
CA ALA A 15 13.68 9.66 -13.96
C ALA A 15 14.48 10.78 -14.62
N ARG A 16 15.00 11.72 -13.80
CA ARG A 16 15.89 12.79 -14.27
C ARG A 16 17.19 12.26 -14.87
N GLN A 17 17.82 11.27 -14.24
CA GLN A 17 19.04 10.64 -14.75
C GLN A 17 18.80 9.90 -16.06
N ASN A 18 17.61 9.33 -16.26
CA ASN A 18 17.20 8.66 -17.48
C ASN A 18 16.82 9.64 -18.61
N GLY A 19 16.87 10.95 -18.37
CA GLY A 19 16.47 11.96 -19.35
C GLY A 19 14.96 12.01 -19.59
N GLU A 20 14.14 11.41 -18.71
CA GLU A 20 12.70 11.49 -18.83
C GLU A 20 12.20 12.91 -18.51
N PRO A 21 11.20 13.41 -19.27
CA PRO A 21 10.57 14.68 -18.94
C PRO A 21 9.87 14.58 -17.59
N LEU A 22 10.25 15.45 -16.66
CA LEU A 22 9.59 15.64 -15.35
C LEU A 22 8.27 16.41 -15.52
N ASP A 23 7.41 15.92 -16.39
CA ASP A 23 6.10 16.50 -16.65
C ASP A 23 5.08 16.10 -15.56
N ARG A 24 3.87 16.66 -15.66
CA ARG A 24 2.79 16.36 -14.72
C ARG A 24 2.40 14.89 -14.73
N ARG A 25 2.56 14.19 -15.86
CA ARG A 25 2.20 12.78 -16.00
C ARG A 25 3.21 11.90 -15.27
N THR A 26 4.50 12.17 -15.41
CA THR A 26 5.59 11.49 -14.69
C THR A 26 5.42 11.66 -13.19
N LEU A 27 5.19 12.89 -12.73
CA LEU A 27 4.93 13.18 -11.31
C LEU A 27 3.70 12.41 -10.79
N TYR A 28 2.61 12.40 -11.55
CA TYR A 28 1.39 11.66 -11.19
C TYR A 28 1.63 10.15 -11.13
N THR A 29 2.37 9.61 -12.09
CA THR A 29 2.67 8.18 -12.20
C THR A 29 3.51 7.70 -11.02
N ILE A 30 4.53 8.48 -10.64
CA ILE A 30 5.38 8.18 -9.48
C ILE A 30 4.54 8.19 -8.20
N ARG A 31 3.77 9.26 -7.95
CA ARG A 31 2.93 9.38 -6.73
C ARG A 31 1.93 8.24 -6.60
N THR A 32 1.24 7.93 -7.69
CA THR A 32 0.21 6.88 -7.70
C THR A 32 0.82 5.48 -7.55
N GLY A 33 1.91 5.21 -8.27
CA GLY A 33 2.64 3.93 -8.15
C GLY A 33 3.19 3.70 -6.74
N VAL A 34 3.80 4.73 -6.13
CA VAL A 34 4.29 4.65 -4.74
C VAL A 34 3.14 4.41 -3.76
N ALA A 35 2.03 5.15 -3.88
CA ALA A 35 0.87 4.96 -3.01
C ALA A 35 0.29 3.53 -3.13
N GLN A 36 0.15 3.01 -4.34
CA GLN A 36 -0.33 1.65 -4.59
C GLN A 36 0.59 0.59 -3.99
N ALA A 37 1.91 0.73 -4.17
CA ALA A 37 2.89 -0.20 -3.63
C ALA A 37 2.88 -0.24 -2.09
N LEU A 38 2.80 0.94 -1.45
CA LEU A 38 2.72 1.05 0.00
C LEU A 38 1.43 0.42 0.54
N GLN A 39 0.28 0.70 -0.08
CA GLN A 39 -1.00 0.08 0.29
C GLN A 39 -0.99 -1.43 0.09
N ALA A 40 -0.37 -1.94 -0.98
CA ALA A 40 -0.25 -3.37 -1.22
C ALA A 40 0.59 -4.04 -0.13
N LYS A 41 1.73 -3.44 0.25
CA LYS A 41 2.57 -3.92 1.34
C LYS A 41 1.83 -3.91 2.68
N GLU A 42 1.14 -2.82 3.00
CA GLU A 42 0.37 -2.69 4.23
C GLU A 42 -0.75 -3.74 4.29
N ARG A 43 -1.52 -3.90 3.21
CA ARG A 43 -2.54 -4.94 3.11
C ARG A 43 -1.95 -6.34 3.27
N HIS A 44 -0.79 -6.60 2.69
CA HIS A 44 -0.10 -7.88 2.88
C HIS A 44 0.28 -8.09 4.34
N GLN A 45 0.85 -7.08 5.00
CA GLN A 45 1.18 -7.14 6.43
C GLN A 45 -0.07 -7.38 7.28
N GLN A 46 -1.17 -6.67 7.03
CA GLN A 46 -2.45 -6.86 7.72
C GLN A 46 -2.98 -8.28 7.56
N ARG A 47 -2.86 -8.88 6.38
CA ARG A 47 -3.24 -10.29 6.15
C ARG A 47 -2.38 -11.25 6.97
N MET A 48 -1.06 -11.04 6.98
CA MET A 48 -0.13 -11.91 7.71
C MET A 48 -0.23 -11.76 9.22
N SER A 49 -0.62 -10.58 9.71
CA SER A 49 -0.84 -10.32 11.14
C SER A 49 -2.27 -10.59 11.60
N SER A 50 -3.19 -10.93 10.70
CA SER A 50 -4.57 -11.21 11.08
C SER A 50 -4.62 -12.48 11.90
N PRO A 51 -5.32 -12.49 13.05
CA PRO A 51 -5.53 -13.72 13.79
C PRO A 51 -6.33 -14.71 12.94
N ASP A 52 -6.12 -16.01 13.22
CA ASP A 52 -6.84 -17.08 12.55
C ASP A 52 -8.34 -16.90 12.73
N TYR A 53 -9.07 -17.02 11.61
CA TYR A 53 -10.51 -16.88 11.62
C TYR A 53 -11.16 -18.01 12.42
N GLN A 54 -11.77 -17.68 13.55
CA GLN A 54 -12.53 -18.63 14.36
C GLN A 54 -14.02 -18.57 13.99
N TRP A 55 -14.53 -19.63 13.36
CA TRP A 55 -15.96 -19.79 13.13
C TRP A 55 -16.69 -19.98 14.48
N LYS A 56 -17.40 -18.94 14.94
CA LYS A 56 -18.25 -19.03 16.13
C LYS A 56 -19.65 -19.51 15.72
N LYS A 57 -19.98 -20.77 16.06
CA LYS A 57 -21.37 -21.25 15.99
C LYS A 57 -22.23 -20.37 16.90
N ARG A 58 -23.26 -19.75 16.32
CA ARG A 58 -24.26 -19.00 17.08
C ARG A 58 -24.98 -19.98 18.02
N VAL A 59 -24.98 -19.68 19.32
CA VAL A 59 -25.74 -20.45 20.30
C VAL A 59 -27.23 -20.15 20.04
N PRO A 60 -28.10 -21.17 19.88
CA PRO A 60 -29.52 -20.94 19.67
C PRO A 60 -30.11 -20.27 20.92
N LEU A 61 -30.87 -19.19 20.71
CA LEU A 61 -31.68 -18.55 21.75
C LEU A 61 -32.72 -19.56 22.22
N ARG A 62 -32.48 -20.17 23.38
CA ARG A 62 -33.47 -20.99 24.08
C ARG A 62 -34.40 -20.05 24.83
N ASN A 63 -35.54 -19.74 24.23
CA ASN A 63 -36.63 -19.05 24.92
C ASN A 63 -37.18 -19.99 26.00
N SER A 64 -37.06 -19.57 27.26
CA SER A 64 -37.67 -20.19 28.45
C SER A 64 -38.99 -19.53 28.79
#